data_AF-V4U461-F1
#
_entry.id   AF-V4U461-F1
#
_cell.length_a   1.000
_cell.length_b   1.000
_cell.length_c   1.000
_cell.angle_alpha   90.00
_cell.angle_beta   90.00
_cell.angle_gamma   90.00
#
_symmetry.space_group_name_H-M   'P 1'
#
loop_
_entity.id
_entity.type
_entity.pdbx_description
1 polymer ?
#
loop_
_entity_poly.entity_id
_entity_poly.type
_entity_poly.pdbx_seq_one_letter_code
_entity_poly.pdbx_strand_id
1 'polypeptide(L)'
;MPRTCEICGTNLIPYPLSTGPKCGDAAYFNFHCNISTGQVSFQAPGGTFKVTRINPETQKFVIQTKVGENCEGGNSRAEFLHLDQSSPFHVTGWCNADPLAGTNEVEILWEPSPELTCSSSADCKGWPNSSCNETRDGKKRCLCDRNFQWDSASLSCSKGETTIYLKHTVFCFSCSERKKSIE
;
A
#
# COMPACT_ATOMS: atom_id res chain seq x y z
N MET A 1 -8.25 -19.12 4.60
CA MET A 1 -6.88 -18.76 4.21
C MET A 1 -6.87 -17.26 4.05
N PRO A 2 -5.89 -16.52 4.59
CA PRO A 2 -5.75 -15.12 4.18
C PRO A 2 -5.63 -15.11 2.66
N ARG A 3 -6.14 -14.07 2.01
CA ARG A 3 -6.24 -13.95 0.54
C ARG A 3 -4.84 -13.78 -0.07
N THR A 4 -3.92 -14.69 0.22
CA THR A 4 -2.56 -14.72 -0.31
C THR A 4 -2.64 -15.29 -1.71
N CYS A 5 -2.00 -14.60 -2.66
CA CYS A 5 -1.90 -15.11 -4.01
C CYS A 5 -0.87 -16.24 -4.11
N GLU A 6 -1.03 -17.08 -5.13
CA GLU A 6 -0.03 -18.07 -5.49
C GLU A 6 1.28 -17.37 -5.88
N ILE A 7 2.41 -18.02 -5.60
CA ILE A 7 3.73 -17.49 -5.95
C ILE A 7 3.85 -17.43 -7.48
N CYS A 8 4.29 -16.29 -8.00
CA CYS A 8 4.54 -16.11 -9.43
C CYS A 8 6.04 -16.25 -9.74
N GLY A 9 6.45 -17.41 -10.23
CA GLY A 9 7.86 -17.72 -10.43
C GLY A 9 8.59 -17.74 -9.07
N THR A 10 9.40 -16.71 -8.82
CA THR A 10 10.07 -16.50 -7.53
C THR A 10 9.49 -15.34 -6.71
N ASN A 11 8.48 -14.65 -7.23
CA ASN A 11 7.91 -13.47 -6.60
C ASN A 11 6.68 -13.85 -5.74
N LEU A 12 6.77 -13.58 -4.44
CA LEU A 12 5.61 -13.57 -3.56
C LEU A 12 4.84 -12.27 -3.79
N ILE A 13 3.53 -12.38 -4.02
CA ILE A 13 2.65 -11.22 -4.17
C ILE A 13 2.02 -10.93 -2.80
N PRO A 14 2.45 -9.88 -2.10
CA PRO A 14 1.91 -9.54 -0.79
C PRO A 14 0.50 -8.98 -0.94
N TYR A 15 -0.38 -9.28 0.01
CA TYR A 15 -1.64 -8.56 0.14
C TYR A 15 -1.34 -7.07 0.43
N PRO A 16 -2.09 -6.10 -0.15
CA PRO A 16 -3.35 -6.27 -0.88
C PRO A 16 -3.24 -6.56 -2.38
N LEU A 17 -2.02 -6.60 -2.93
CA LEU A 17 -1.81 -6.79 -4.37
C LEU A 17 -2.45 -8.11 -4.82
N SER A 18 -3.12 -8.06 -5.97
CA SER A 18 -3.87 -9.21 -6.49
C SER A 18 -3.44 -9.56 -7.91
N THR A 19 -3.17 -10.85 -8.14
CA THR A 19 -2.95 -11.45 -9.46
C THR A 19 -4.15 -12.26 -9.97
N GLY A 20 -5.22 -12.35 -9.19
CA GLY A 20 -6.41 -13.12 -9.56
C GLY A 20 -7.61 -12.84 -8.66
N PRO A 21 -8.85 -13.11 -9.13
CA PRO A 21 -10.07 -12.75 -8.41
C PRO A 21 -10.29 -13.50 -7.08
N LYS A 22 -9.47 -14.53 -6.82
CA LYS A 22 -9.57 -15.36 -5.61
C LYS A 22 -8.51 -15.03 -4.55
N CYS A 23 -7.60 -14.09 -4.83
CA CYS A 23 -6.53 -13.68 -3.94
C CYS A 23 -6.33 -12.16 -3.97
N GLY A 24 -5.64 -11.60 -2.99
CA GLY A 24 -5.50 -10.17 -2.78
C GLY A 24 -6.85 -9.46 -2.53
N ASP A 25 -6.85 -8.16 -2.78
CA ASP A 25 -8.02 -7.31 -2.78
C ASP A 25 -8.41 -6.96 -4.22
N ALA A 26 -9.72 -6.97 -4.51
CA ALA A 26 -10.25 -6.65 -5.82
C ALA A 26 -9.91 -5.21 -6.26
N ALA A 27 -9.74 -4.28 -5.31
CA ALA A 27 -9.32 -2.91 -5.61
C ALA A 27 -7.85 -2.81 -6.08
N TYR A 28 -7.06 -3.86 -5.87
CA TYR A 28 -5.63 -3.94 -6.21
C TYR A 28 -5.35 -4.99 -7.30
N PHE A 29 -6.39 -5.39 -8.05
CA PHE A 29 -6.32 -6.41 -9.10
C PHE A 29 -5.73 -5.84 -10.40
N ASN A 30 -4.47 -5.42 -10.32
CA ASN A 30 -3.72 -4.81 -11.42
C ASN A 30 -2.46 -5.62 -11.78
N PHE A 31 -2.25 -6.80 -11.19
CA PHE A 31 -1.07 -7.61 -11.46
C PHE A 31 -1.44 -8.84 -12.28
N HIS A 32 -0.55 -9.24 -13.18
CA HIS A 32 -0.68 -10.46 -13.95
C HIS A 32 0.58 -11.30 -13.80
N CYS A 33 0.39 -12.61 -13.64
CA CYS A 33 1.48 -13.56 -13.55
C CYS A 33 1.57 -14.38 -14.84
N ASN A 34 2.71 -14.30 -15.52
CA ASN A 34 3.03 -15.24 -16.58
C ASN A 34 3.65 -16.50 -15.97
N ILE A 35 2.86 -17.58 -15.88
CA ILE A 35 3.28 -18.83 -15.22
C ILE A 35 4.45 -19.49 -15.96
N SER A 36 4.52 -19.36 -17.29
CA SER A 36 5.58 -19.98 -18.11
C SER A 36 6.94 -19.34 -17.91
N THR A 37 6.98 -18.02 -17.67
CA THR A 37 8.24 -17.28 -17.46
C THR A 37 8.51 -16.91 -16.01
N GLY A 38 7.51 -17.05 -15.13
CA GLY A 38 7.57 -16.58 -13.75
C GLY A 38 7.60 -15.05 -13.63
N GLN A 39 7.28 -14.32 -14.69
CA GLN A 39 7.34 -12.86 -14.72
C GLN A 39 6.02 -12.24 -14.27
N VAL A 40 6.11 -11.32 -13.31
CA VAL A 40 4.98 -10.48 -12.88
C VAL A 40 4.93 -9.22 -13.74
N SER A 41 3.74 -8.84 -14.19
CA SER A 41 3.48 -7.58 -14.88
C SER A 41 2.40 -6.76 -14.18
N PHE A 42 2.54 -5.45 -14.21
CA PHE A 42 1.58 -4.49 -13.69
C PHE A 42 0.81 -3.86 -14.85
N GLN A 43 -0.52 -3.91 -14.77
CA GLN A 43 -1.44 -3.35 -15.74
C GLN A 43 -1.94 -2.00 -15.24
N ALA A 44 -1.55 -0.95 -15.97
CA ALA A 44 -2.04 0.40 -15.79
C ALA A 44 -2.81 0.86 -17.04
N PRO A 45 -3.61 1.94 -16.96
CA PRO A 45 -4.26 2.50 -18.14
C PRO A 45 -3.26 2.89 -19.25
N GLY A 46 -2.06 3.33 -18.87
CA GLY A 46 -0.96 3.63 -19.81
C GLY A 46 -0.26 2.42 -20.44
N GLY A 47 -0.58 1.19 -20.02
CA GLY A 47 -0.01 -0.03 -20.59
C GLY A 47 0.34 -1.10 -19.57
N THR A 48 1.01 -2.15 -20.05
CA THR A 48 1.48 -3.26 -19.21
C THR A 48 2.99 -3.17 -19.03
N PHE A 49 3.42 -3.14 -17.78
CA PHE A 49 4.81 -2.94 -17.39
C PHE A 49 5.35 -4.16 -16.66
N LYS A 50 6.62 -4.47 -16.87
CA LYS A 50 7.28 -5.57 -16.19
C LYS A 50 7.62 -5.15 -14.76
N VAL A 51 7.22 -5.93 -13.77
CA VAL A 51 7.60 -5.69 -12.36
C VAL A 51 8.97 -6.32 -12.10
N THR A 52 9.92 -5.52 -11.63
CA THR A 52 11.29 -5.99 -11.30
C THR A 52 11.45 -6.27 -9.82
N ARG A 53 10.73 -5.54 -8.96
CA ARG A 53 10.85 -5.68 -7.50
C ARG A 53 9.54 -5.37 -6.80
N ILE A 54 9.26 -6.10 -5.72
CA ILE A 54 8.16 -5.81 -4.80
C ILE A 54 8.77 -5.80 -3.39
N ASN A 55 8.58 -4.70 -2.67
CA ASN A 55 8.99 -4.53 -1.28
C ASN A 55 7.74 -4.35 -0.39
N PRO A 56 7.30 -5.41 0.31
CA PRO A 56 6.13 -5.33 1.18
C PRO A 56 6.33 -4.43 2.39
N GLU A 57 7.56 -4.27 2.90
CA GLU A 57 7.84 -3.48 4.10
C GLU A 57 7.64 -1.98 3.87
N THR A 58 8.01 -1.51 2.68
CA THR A 58 7.84 -0.11 2.29
C THR A 58 6.55 0.14 1.52
N GLN A 59 5.79 -0.91 1.22
CA GLN A 59 4.61 -0.89 0.36
C GLN A 59 4.91 -0.36 -1.05
N LYS A 60 6.06 -0.73 -1.62
CA LYS A 60 6.50 -0.24 -2.94
C LYS A 60 6.89 -1.33 -3.90
N PHE A 61 6.62 -1.14 -5.17
CA PHE A 61 7.10 -1.99 -6.26
C PHE A 61 7.75 -1.15 -7.34
N VAL A 62 8.58 -1.81 -8.14
CA VAL A 62 9.36 -1.19 -9.21
C VAL A 62 8.97 -1.82 -10.53
N ILE A 63 8.72 -0.97 -11.53
CA ILE A 63 8.44 -1.39 -12.90
C ILE A 63 9.56 -0.94 -13.85
N GLN A 64 9.78 -1.75 -14.89
CA GLN A 64 10.75 -1.50 -15.94
C GLN A 64 10.09 -0.82 -17.14
N THR A 65 10.73 0.24 -17.64
CA THR A 65 10.31 1.01 -18.82
C THR A 65 11.47 1.13 -19.82
N LYS A 66 11.16 1.35 -21.11
CA LYS A 66 12.19 1.46 -22.16
C LYS A 66 12.97 2.77 -22.06
N VAL A 67 14.25 2.73 -22.41
CA VAL A 67 15.10 3.95 -22.50
C VAL A 67 14.64 4.81 -23.67
N GLY A 68 14.44 6.10 -23.40
CA GLY A 68 14.07 7.10 -24.40
C GLY A 68 12.61 7.56 -24.33
N GLU A 69 11.72 6.90 -23.59
CA GLU A 69 10.30 7.28 -23.57
C GLU A 69 9.94 8.30 -22.49
N ASN A 70 10.69 8.49 -21.37
CA ASN A 70 10.18 9.29 -20.23
C ASN A 70 11.18 9.95 -19.26
N CYS A 71 12.50 10.02 -19.56
CA CYS A 71 13.47 10.64 -18.64
C CYS A 71 14.01 12.00 -19.09
N GLU A 72 13.43 12.58 -20.14
CA GLU A 72 13.76 13.91 -20.62
C GLU A 72 12.59 14.88 -20.37
N GLY A 73 12.80 15.86 -19.49
CA GLY A 73 11.94 17.05 -19.39
C GLY A 73 10.68 16.87 -18.53
N GLY A 74 10.67 17.53 -17.37
CA GLY A 74 9.56 17.51 -16.41
C GLY A 74 8.27 18.03 -17.03
N ASN A 75 7.21 17.22 -16.93
CA ASN A 75 5.83 17.59 -16.55
C ASN A 75 4.84 16.41 -16.72
N SER A 76 5.16 15.38 -17.51
CA SER A 76 4.30 14.21 -17.80
C SER A 76 4.35 13.08 -16.76
N ARG A 77 4.72 13.42 -15.51
CA ARG A 77 5.03 12.48 -14.44
C ARG A 77 3.87 11.48 -14.21
N ALA A 78 2.68 11.90 -13.83
CA ALA A 78 1.54 10.96 -13.63
C ALA A 78 0.83 10.53 -14.92
N GLU A 79 1.10 11.21 -16.04
CA GLU A 79 0.33 11.07 -17.28
C GLU A 79 0.71 9.79 -18.04
N PHE A 80 1.97 9.35 -18.00
CA PHE A 80 2.38 8.15 -18.73
C PHE A 80 1.69 6.86 -18.26
N LEU A 81 1.50 6.70 -16.95
CA LEU A 81 0.77 5.56 -16.41
C LEU A 81 -0.74 5.79 -16.39
N HIS A 82 -1.19 7.04 -16.56
CA HIS A 82 -2.58 7.48 -16.41
C HIS A 82 -3.23 6.88 -15.15
N LEU A 83 -2.52 6.93 -14.01
CA LEU A 83 -3.09 6.49 -12.74
C LEU A 83 -4.06 7.58 -12.28
N ASP A 84 -5.35 7.24 -12.24
CA ASP A 84 -6.39 8.15 -11.75
C ASP A 84 -6.12 8.54 -10.30
N GLN A 85 -6.59 9.72 -9.89
CA GLN A 85 -6.45 10.21 -8.51
C GLN A 85 -7.14 9.31 -7.46
N SER A 86 -8.07 8.44 -7.90
CA SER A 86 -8.74 7.43 -7.08
C SER A 86 -8.02 6.07 -7.04
N SER A 87 -6.91 5.93 -7.78
CA SER A 87 -6.11 4.70 -7.79
C SER A 87 -5.41 4.52 -6.45
N PRO A 88 -5.31 3.28 -5.92
CA PRO A 88 -4.52 3.01 -4.72
C PRO A 88 -3.01 3.02 -5.00
N PHE A 89 -2.57 3.38 -6.22
CA PHE A 89 -1.17 3.37 -6.63
C PHE A 89 -0.66 4.79 -6.89
N HIS A 90 0.44 5.14 -6.23
CA HIS A 90 1.07 6.46 -6.30
C HIS A 90 2.52 6.33 -6.74
N VAL A 91 2.90 7.05 -7.80
CA VAL A 91 4.30 7.05 -8.20
C VAL A 91 5.12 7.92 -7.26
N THR A 92 6.21 7.36 -6.73
CA THR A 92 7.08 8.03 -5.75
C THR A 92 8.49 8.28 -6.26
N GLY A 93 8.95 7.53 -7.26
CA GLY A 93 10.26 7.70 -7.88
C GLY A 93 10.22 7.45 -9.38
N TRP A 94 10.95 8.27 -10.14
CA TRP A 94 11.10 8.14 -11.59
C TRP A 94 12.55 8.07 -11.99
N CYS A 95 12.83 7.34 -13.07
CA CYS A 95 14.10 7.41 -13.79
C CYS A 95 15.31 7.05 -12.91
N ASN A 96 15.14 6.05 -12.05
CA ASN A 96 16.28 5.34 -11.51
C ASN A 96 16.86 4.53 -12.68
N ALA A 97 17.97 5.00 -13.24
CA ALA A 97 18.64 4.29 -14.31
C ALA A 97 19.13 2.95 -13.74
N ASP A 98 18.68 1.83 -14.32
CA ASP A 98 19.31 0.53 -14.09
C ASP A 98 20.50 0.41 -15.07
N PRO A 99 21.75 0.58 -14.61
CA PRO A 99 22.91 0.58 -15.49
C PRO A 99 23.16 -0.79 -16.12
N LEU A 100 22.60 -1.87 -15.56
CA LEU A 100 22.82 -3.25 -16.00
C LEU A 100 21.83 -3.67 -17.10
N ALA A 101 20.60 -3.16 -17.04
CA ALA A 101 19.54 -3.54 -17.98
C ALA A 101 19.38 -2.58 -19.15
N GLY A 102 19.99 -1.38 -19.10
CA GLY A 102 19.77 -0.34 -20.12
C GLY A 102 18.29 0.04 -20.20
N THR A 103 17.64 0.16 -19.04
CA THR A 103 16.22 0.48 -18.86
C THR A 103 16.03 1.46 -17.72
N ASN A 104 14.90 2.17 -17.72
CA ASN A 104 14.53 3.06 -16.63
C ASN A 104 13.56 2.37 -15.68
N GLU A 105 13.79 2.54 -14.38
CA GLU A 105 12.91 2.03 -13.35
C GLU A 105 11.99 3.14 -12.80
N VAL A 106 10.74 2.77 -12.51
CA VAL A 106 9.73 3.62 -11.86
C VAL A 106 9.26 2.95 -10.58
N GLU A 107 9.28 3.70 -9.48
CA GLU A 107 8.93 3.22 -8.14
C GLU A 107 7.53 3.69 -7.77
N ILE A 108 6.66 2.74 -7.46
CA ILE A 108 5.24 2.95 -7.21
C ILE A 108 4.94 2.46 -5.78
N LEU A 109 4.37 3.34 -4.98
CA LEU A 109 3.80 3.05 -3.66
C LEU A 109 2.35 2.58 -3.85
N TRP A 110 1.93 1.56 -3.11
CA TRP A 110 0.51 1.26 -2.97
C TRP A 110 0.00 1.69 -1.60
N GLU A 111 -1.24 2.16 -1.57
CA GLU A 111 -1.91 2.49 -0.32
C GLU A 111 -2.17 1.22 0.51
N PRO A 112 -2.14 1.32 1.84
CA PRO A 112 -2.58 0.23 2.68
C PRO A 112 -4.06 -0.07 2.43
N SER A 113 -4.41 -1.33 2.17
CA SER A 113 -5.82 -1.69 2.02
C SER A 113 -6.58 -1.48 3.34
N PRO A 114 -7.76 -0.86 3.29
CA PRO A 114 -8.67 -0.82 4.44
C PRO A 114 -9.11 -2.25 4.83
N GLU A 115 -9.74 -2.40 5.98
CA GLU A 115 -10.14 -3.71 6.53
C GLU A 115 -10.79 -4.62 5.45
N LEU A 116 -10.35 -5.88 5.42
CA LEU A 116 -10.72 -6.85 4.40
C LEU A 116 -12.22 -7.09 4.36
N THR A 117 -12.80 -7.12 3.17
CA THR A 117 -14.20 -7.53 3.01
C THR A 117 -14.39 -9.01 3.35
N CYS A 118 -15.50 -9.32 4.00
CA CYS A 118 -15.87 -10.68 4.41
C CYS A 118 -17.33 -10.96 4.05
N SER A 119 -17.67 -12.21 3.77
CA SER A 119 -19.06 -12.67 3.63
C SER A 119 -19.50 -13.47 4.85
N SER A 120 -18.55 -14.14 5.50
CA SER A 120 -18.76 -14.96 6.70
C SER A 120 -17.62 -14.79 7.70
N SER A 121 -17.83 -15.20 8.95
CA SER A 121 -16.76 -15.23 9.97
C SER A 121 -15.58 -16.14 9.59
N ALA A 122 -15.79 -17.12 8.70
CA ALA A 122 -14.74 -18.00 8.22
C ALA A 122 -13.70 -17.26 7.35
N ASP A 123 -14.10 -16.18 6.68
CA ASP A 123 -13.20 -15.35 5.88
C ASP A 123 -12.16 -14.64 6.76
N CYS A 124 -12.55 -14.25 7.97
CA CYS A 124 -11.70 -13.56 8.93
C CYS A 124 -10.75 -14.48 9.70
N LYS A 125 -10.84 -15.81 9.54
CA LYS A 125 -9.97 -16.77 10.24
C LYS A 125 -8.48 -16.60 9.95
N GLY A 126 -8.13 -15.99 8.82
CA GLY A 126 -6.73 -15.65 8.49
C GLY A 126 -6.15 -14.55 9.37
N TRP A 127 -7.00 -13.81 10.08
CA TRP A 127 -6.67 -12.62 10.85
C TRP A 127 -7.12 -12.81 12.31
N PRO A 128 -6.21 -13.21 13.21
CA PRO A 128 -6.55 -13.48 14.60
C PRO A 128 -7.09 -12.22 15.27
N ASN A 129 -8.05 -12.37 16.18
CA ASN A 129 -8.75 -11.27 16.86
C ASN A 129 -9.51 -10.35 15.89
N SER A 130 -10.13 -10.92 14.85
CA SER A 130 -11.03 -10.19 13.96
C SER A 130 -12.35 -10.93 13.73
N SER A 131 -13.42 -10.17 13.59
CA SER A 131 -14.78 -10.65 13.40
C SER A 131 -15.43 -9.98 12.18
N CYS A 132 -16.20 -10.76 11.42
CA CYS A 132 -16.88 -10.25 10.22
C CYS A 132 -18.12 -9.42 10.61
N ASN A 133 -18.02 -8.09 10.49
CA ASN A 133 -19.05 -7.14 10.92
C ASN A 133 -19.38 -6.14 9.80
N GLU A 134 -20.60 -5.61 9.82
CA GLU A 134 -21.04 -4.57 8.86
C GLU A 134 -20.44 -3.21 9.21
N THR A 135 -19.84 -2.54 8.22
CA THR A 135 -19.39 -1.15 8.35
C THR A 135 -20.48 -0.17 7.97
N ARG A 136 -20.24 1.12 8.26
CA ARG A 136 -21.16 2.23 7.94
C ARG A 136 -21.54 2.30 6.46
N ASP A 137 -20.69 1.76 5.58
CA ASP A 137 -20.89 1.74 4.13
C ASP A 137 -21.77 0.56 3.67
N GLY A 138 -22.34 -0.21 4.60
CA GLY A 138 -23.15 -1.41 4.31
C GLY A 138 -22.35 -2.62 3.82
N LYS A 139 -21.02 -2.55 3.86
CA LYS A 139 -20.12 -3.66 3.49
C LYS A 139 -19.68 -4.42 4.72
N LYS A 140 -19.64 -5.75 4.64
CA LYS A 140 -19.08 -6.60 5.70
C LYS A 140 -17.56 -6.64 5.59
N ARG A 141 -16.87 -6.36 6.70
CA ARG A 141 -15.41 -6.39 6.79
C ARG A 141 -14.94 -7.12 8.06
N CYS A 142 -13.72 -7.66 8.02
CA CYS A 142 -13.06 -8.22 9.18
C CYS A 142 -12.59 -7.09 10.09
N LEU A 143 -13.41 -6.74 11.08
CA LEU A 143 -13.10 -5.72 12.07
C LEU A 143 -12.29 -6.34 13.20
N CYS A 144 -11.27 -5.64 13.67
CA CYS A 144 -10.55 -6.08 14.86
C CYS A 144 -11.48 -6.12 16.07
N ASP A 145 -11.31 -7.15 16.90
CA ASP A 145 -12.04 -7.30 18.15
C ASP A 145 -11.66 -6.18 19.14
N ARG A 146 -12.47 -6.01 20.19
CA ARG A 146 -12.25 -4.93 21.17
C ARG A 146 -10.82 -4.96 21.72
N ASN A 147 -10.17 -3.79 21.72
CA ASN A 147 -8.78 -3.54 22.14
C ASN A 147 -7.69 -3.93 21.13
N PHE A 148 -8.06 -4.38 19.93
CA PHE A 148 -7.13 -4.59 18.83
C PHE A 148 -7.30 -3.48 17.79
N GLN A 149 -6.21 -3.10 17.16
CA GLN A 149 -6.18 -2.15 16.06
C GLN A 149 -5.62 -2.85 14.83
N TRP A 150 -6.16 -2.50 13.65
CA TRP A 150 -5.68 -3.05 12.39
C TRP A 150 -4.31 -2.46 12.07
N ASP A 151 -3.31 -3.32 12.01
CA ASP A 151 -1.99 -2.99 11.49
C ASP A 151 -1.90 -3.46 10.04
N SER A 152 -1.88 -2.48 9.13
CA SER A 152 -1.80 -2.72 7.69
C SER A 152 -0.45 -3.24 7.22
N ALA A 153 0.63 -3.05 7.99
CA ALA A 153 1.96 -3.53 7.62
C ALA A 153 2.11 -5.03 7.93
N SER A 154 1.69 -5.45 9.12
CA SER A 154 1.65 -6.86 9.50
C SER A 154 0.41 -7.61 8.99
N LEU A 155 -0.55 -6.88 8.40
CA LEU A 155 -1.86 -7.38 8.00
C LEU A 155 -2.52 -8.16 9.13
N SER A 156 -2.52 -7.59 10.34
CA SER A 156 -3.00 -8.28 11.53
C SER A 156 -3.63 -7.32 12.53
N CYS A 157 -4.51 -7.87 13.37
CA CYS A 157 -5.04 -7.14 14.51
C CYS A 157 -4.06 -7.28 15.68
N SER A 158 -3.30 -6.23 15.94
CA SER A 158 -2.38 -6.16 17.07
C SER A 158 -3.08 -5.45 18.24
N LYS A 159 -2.77 -5.85 19.47
CA LYS A 159 -3.16 -5.01 20.62
C LYS A 159 -2.44 -3.70 20.40
N GLY A 160 -3.18 -2.59 20.36
CA GLY A 160 -2.55 -1.29 20.30
C GLY A 160 -1.59 -1.22 21.48
N GLU A 161 -0.28 -1.20 21.22
CA GLU A 161 0.62 -0.68 22.21
C GLU A 161 0.06 0.70 22.52
N THR A 162 -0.38 0.86 23.75
CA THR A 162 -0.68 2.18 24.27
C THR A 162 0.69 2.83 24.38
N THR A 163 1.25 3.28 23.25
CA THR A 163 2.16 4.40 23.27
C THR A 163 1.28 5.49 23.86
N ILE A 164 1.49 5.69 25.16
CA ILE A 164 1.13 6.91 25.84
C ILE A 164 1.86 7.95 25.01
N TYR A 165 1.20 8.48 23.99
CA TYR A 165 1.47 9.83 23.57
C TYR A 165 1.28 10.59 24.87
N LEU A 166 2.38 10.91 25.55
CA LEU A 166 2.49 12.16 26.25
C LEU A 166 1.91 13.13 25.24
N LYS A 167 0.66 13.56 25.46
CA LYS A 167 0.12 14.71 24.77
C LYS A 167 1.19 15.76 25.03
N HIS A 168 2.04 16.03 24.05
CA HIS A 168 2.77 17.27 24.01
C HIS A 168 1.67 18.31 23.89
N THR A 169 1.15 18.71 25.04
CA THR A 169 0.37 19.90 25.24
C THR A 169 1.23 20.99 24.63
N VAL A 170 0.82 21.46 23.46
CA VAL A 170 1.29 22.73 22.93
C VAL A 170 0.84 23.76 23.96
N PHE A 171 1.71 24.06 24.91
CA PHE A 171 1.53 25.16 25.83
C PHE A 171 1.70 26.43 25.00
N CYS A 172 0.58 26.94 24.49
CA CYS A 172 0.51 28.29 23.96
C CYS A 172 0.60 29.24 25.16
N PHE A 173 1.82 29.60 25.58
CA PHE A 173 2.01 30.72 26.50
C PHE A 173 2.16 32.00 25.68
N SER A 174 1.03 32.56 25.26
CA SER A 174 0.94 34.00 25.11
C SER A 174 0.43 34.59 26.42
N CYS A 175 1.26 35.33 27.15
CA CYS A 175 0.77 36.48 27.90
C CYS A 175 1.90 37.47 28.21
N SER A 176 1.65 38.72 27.81
CA SER A 176 2.50 39.91 27.99
C SER A 176 2.15 40.61 29.32
N GLU A 177 3.13 41.38 29.81
CA GLU A 177 3.08 42.50 30.76
C GLU A 177 3.24 42.30 32.30
N ARG A 178 4.33 42.94 32.77
CA ARG A 178 4.45 43.94 33.86
C ARG A 178 4.42 43.56 35.37
N LYS A 179 5.61 43.78 35.97
CA LYS A 179 5.98 44.69 37.09
C LYS A 179 6.17 44.16 38.53
N LYS A 180 7.24 44.76 39.12
CA LYS A 180 7.66 44.94 40.53
C LYS A 180 8.34 43.74 41.20
N SER A 181 9.36 43.82 42.05
CA SER A 181 10.42 44.79 42.50
C SER A 181 10.81 44.34 43.92
N ILE A 182 12.04 44.66 44.37
CA ILE A 182 12.59 44.52 45.76
C ILE A 182 13.22 43.14 45.95
N GLU A 183 14.51 42.99 46.30
CA GLU A 183 15.34 43.76 47.26
C GLU A 183 16.78 43.97 46.74
#